data_AF-A0A952EWK0-F1
#
_entry.id   AF-A0A952EWK0-F1
#
_cell.length_a   1.000
_cell.length_b   1.000
_cell.length_c   1.000
_cell.angle_alpha   90.00
_cell.angle_beta   90.00
_cell.angle_gamma   90.00
#
_symmetry.space_group_name_H-M   'P 1'
#
loop_
_entity.id
_entity.type
_entity.pdbx_description
1 polymer ?
#
loop_
_entity_poly.entity_id
_entity_poly.type
_entity_poly.pdbx_seq_one_letter_code
_entity_poly.pdbx_strand_id
1 'polypeptide(L)'
;MSAEKPNSRKHSKQGNGNGHRNATLVSDILPLPEPRFHGRIGSTYVDSEADIISLPTPPAGAPNVLLVLLDDVGFGQTSTFGGPANTPTLQRLADEGL
;
A
#
# COMPACT_ATOMS: atom_id res chain seq x y z
N MET A 1 20.32 -62.49 22.71
CA MET A 1 19.64 -61.22 23.03
C MET A 1 19.98 -60.24 21.93
N SER A 2 19.14 -60.16 20.89
CA SER A 2 19.32 -59.25 19.75
C SER A 2 18.24 -58.19 19.80
N ALA A 3 18.64 -56.94 19.97
CA ALA A 3 17.75 -55.80 20.09
C ALA A 3 17.18 -55.40 18.72
N GLU A 4 15.86 -55.20 18.70
CA GLU A 4 15.04 -54.78 17.58
C GLU A 4 15.27 -53.29 17.26
N LYS A 5 15.52 -52.95 15.99
CA LYS A 5 15.68 -51.56 15.52
C LYS A 5 14.30 -50.87 15.43
N PRO A 6 14.15 -49.60 15.86
CA PRO A 6 12.90 -48.87 15.63
C PRO A 6 12.79 -48.39 14.17
N ASN A 7 11.65 -48.75 13.57
CA ASN A 7 11.27 -48.54 12.17
C ASN A 7 10.88 -47.07 11.89
N SER A 8 11.44 -46.51 10.82
CA SER A 8 11.20 -45.17 10.29
C SER A 8 9.80 -45.07 9.67
N ARG A 9 8.89 -44.32 10.29
CA ARG A 9 7.61 -43.96 9.65
C ARG A 9 7.81 -42.79 8.70
N LYS A 10 7.89 -43.11 7.41
CA LYS A 10 7.65 -42.16 6.32
C LYS A 10 6.17 -41.75 6.35
N HIS A 11 5.89 -40.46 6.49
CA HIS A 11 4.62 -39.88 6.09
C HIS A 11 4.81 -39.07 4.81
N SER A 12 4.56 -39.74 3.69
CA SER A 12 4.14 -39.09 2.45
C SER A 12 2.64 -38.78 2.56
N LYS A 13 2.28 -37.50 2.50
CA LYS A 13 0.98 -37.09 1.95
C LYS A 13 1.20 -35.95 0.97
N GLN A 14 1.07 -36.32 -0.29
CA GLN A 14 0.87 -35.44 -1.43
C GLN A 14 -0.37 -34.58 -1.16
N GLY A 15 -0.21 -33.26 -1.15
CA GLY A 15 -1.29 -32.29 -1.22
C GLY A 15 -1.07 -31.43 -2.46
N ASN A 16 -1.66 -31.84 -3.58
CA ASN A 16 -1.66 -31.12 -4.84
C ASN A 16 -2.56 -29.88 -4.72
N GLY A 17 -2.05 -28.72 -5.09
CA GLY A 17 -2.80 -27.47 -5.09
C GLY A 17 -1.92 -26.31 -5.52
N ASN A 18 -1.72 -26.15 -6.82
CA ASN A 18 -1.15 -24.94 -7.43
C ASN A 18 -2.04 -23.74 -7.11
N GLY A 19 -1.76 -23.08 -5.97
CA GLY A 19 -2.32 -21.79 -5.65
C GLY A 19 -1.49 -20.71 -6.32
N HIS A 20 -1.81 -20.37 -7.56
CA HIS A 20 -1.46 -19.07 -8.13
C HIS A 20 -2.08 -17.98 -7.26
N ARG A 21 -1.37 -17.54 -6.21
CA ARG A 21 -1.80 -16.41 -5.39
C ARG A 21 -1.45 -15.12 -6.14
N ASN A 22 -2.15 -14.89 -7.24
CA ASN A 22 -2.33 -13.54 -7.75
C ASN A 22 -3.04 -12.77 -6.64
N ALA A 23 -2.30 -11.93 -5.91
CA ALA A 23 -2.89 -10.90 -5.10
C ALA A 23 -3.49 -9.85 -6.04
N THR A 24 -4.66 -10.16 -6.59
CA THR A 24 -5.49 -9.19 -7.31
C THR A 24 -6.13 -8.28 -6.27
N LEU A 25 -5.36 -7.31 -5.76
CA LEU A 25 -5.92 -6.15 -5.10
C LEU A 25 -6.39 -5.18 -6.19
N VAL A 26 -7.48 -5.51 -6.86
CA VAL A 26 -8.13 -4.62 -7.82
C VAL A 26 -9.48 -4.25 -7.22
N SER A 27 -9.48 -3.29 -6.30
CA SER A 27 -10.69 -2.62 -5.86
C SER A 27 -10.73 -1.24 -6.50
N ASP A 28 -11.85 -0.90 -7.13
CA ASP A 28 -12.07 0.43 -7.71
C ASP A 28 -12.41 1.49 -6.65
N ILE A 29 -12.46 1.08 -5.38
CA ILE A 29 -12.77 1.93 -4.23
C ILE A 29 -11.47 2.17 -3.46
N LEU A 30 -11.16 3.45 -3.28
CA LEU A 30 -10.05 3.93 -2.47
C LEU A 30 -10.55 4.41 -1.08
N PRO A 31 -9.72 4.31 -0.03
CA PRO A 31 -8.37 3.74 -0.04
C PRO A 31 -8.39 2.22 -0.25
N LEU A 32 -7.34 1.68 -0.87
CA LEU A 32 -7.18 0.23 -0.97
C LEU A 32 -7.20 -0.38 0.43
N PRO A 33 -7.75 -1.60 0.59
CA PRO A 33 -7.69 -2.30 1.87
C PRO A 33 -6.26 -2.41 2.37
N GLU A 34 -6.06 -2.19 3.67
CA GLU A 34 -4.74 -2.33 4.27
C GLU A 34 -4.20 -3.76 4.06
N PRO A 35 -2.99 -3.92 3.52
CA PRO A 35 -2.39 -5.23 3.40
C PRO A 35 -2.11 -5.79 4.81
N ARG A 36 -2.21 -7.12 4.95
CA ARG A 36 -1.80 -7.76 6.21
C ARG A 36 -0.31 -7.53 6.43
N PHE A 37 0.06 -7.22 7.66
CA PHE A 37 1.44 -7.16 8.10
C PHE A 37 2.02 -8.58 8.27
N HIS A 38 3.16 -8.85 7.63
CA HIS A 38 3.88 -10.12 7.67
C HIS A 38 5.19 -10.06 8.46
N GLY A 39 5.58 -8.88 8.94
CA GLY A 39 6.74 -8.72 9.80
C GLY A 39 6.51 -9.29 11.19
N ARG A 40 7.51 -9.14 12.04
CA ARG A 40 7.45 -9.54 13.45
C ARG A 40 7.73 -8.33 14.34
N ILE A 41 6.81 -8.04 15.24
CA ILE A 41 7.01 -6.99 16.25
C ILE A 41 7.71 -7.64 17.45
N GLY A 42 8.96 -7.25 17.69
CA GLY A 42 9.74 -7.65 18.87
C GLY A 42 9.65 -6.62 20.00
N SER A 43 10.17 -6.97 21.18
CA SER A 43 10.26 -6.03 22.30
C SER A 43 11.30 -4.93 22.09
N THR A 44 12.25 -5.15 21.18
CA THR A 44 13.26 -4.17 20.75
C THR A 44 13.34 -4.13 19.22
N TYR A 45 13.97 -3.09 18.67
CA TYR A 45 14.20 -2.99 17.21
C TYR A 45 15.04 -4.17 16.69
N VAL A 46 16.02 -4.66 17.47
CA VAL A 46 16.89 -5.78 17.07
C VAL A 46 16.10 -7.08 16.92
N ASP A 47 15.05 -7.25 17.73
CA ASP A 47 14.17 -8.42 17.68
C ASP A 47 13.03 -8.27 16.66
N SER A 48 12.90 -7.10 16.03
CA SER A 48 11.82 -6.83 15.10
C SER A 48 12.23 -7.13 13.67
N GLU A 49 11.29 -7.68 12.91
CA GLU A 49 11.45 -7.91 11.48
C GLU A 49 10.47 -7.00 10.74
N ALA A 50 11.00 -6.14 9.88
CA ALA A 50 10.18 -5.25 9.08
C ALA A 50 9.41 -6.04 8.01
N ASP A 51 8.18 -5.60 7.75
CA ASP A 51 7.46 -6.02 6.55
C ASP A 51 7.80 -5.10 5.38
N ILE A 52 7.78 -5.66 4.17
CA ILE A 52 7.95 -4.91 2.94
C ILE A 52 6.56 -4.69 2.34
N ILE A 53 6.08 -3.45 2.45
CA ILE A 53 4.82 -3.04 1.83
C ILE A 53 5.08 -2.78 0.35
N SER A 54 4.45 -3.55 -0.52
CA SER A 54 4.46 -3.29 -1.96
C SER A 54 3.40 -2.24 -2.29
N LEU A 55 3.81 -1.16 -2.96
CA LEU A 55 2.89 -0.15 -3.47
C LEU A 55 2.26 -0.63 -4.78
N PRO A 56 0.94 -0.42 -4.99
CA PRO A 56 0.30 -0.73 -6.25
C PRO A 56 0.90 0.12 -7.38
N THR A 57 0.96 -0.46 -8.58
CA THR A 57 1.33 0.27 -9.80
C THR A 57 0.05 0.72 -10.52
N PRO A 58 0.00 1.94 -11.10
CA PRO A 58 -1.15 2.37 -11.86
C PRO A 58 -1.39 1.47 -13.10
N PRO A 59 -2.64 1.29 -13.53
CA PRO A 59 -2.94 0.55 -14.75
C PRO A 59 -2.41 1.29 -15.99
N ALA A 60 -2.24 0.55 -17.09
CA ALA A 60 -1.84 1.14 -18.36
C ALA A 60 -2.86 2.20 -18.81
N GLY A 61 -2.37 3.37 -19.23
CA GLY A 61 -3.22 4.49 -19.66
C GLY A 61 -3.79 5.35 -18.52
N ALA A 62 -3.46 5.07 -17.25
CA ALA A 62 -3.80 5.97 -16.15
C ALA A 62 -3.18 7.38 -16.36
N PRO A 63 -3.88 8.47 -15.97
CA PRO A 63 -3.33 9.81 -16.08
C PRO A 63 -2.18 10.03 -15.08
N ASN A 64 -1.30 10.98 -15.39
CA ASN A 64 -0.35 11.49 -14.40
C ASN A 64 -1.11 12.34 -13.37
N VAL A 65 -0.87 12.10 -12.09
CA VAL A 65 -1.47 12.87 -10.98
C VAL A 65 -0.36 13.68 -10.31
N LEU A 66 -0.59 14.99 -10.15
CA LEU A 66 0.23 15.88 -9.33
C LEU A 66 -0.61 16.37 -8.15
N LEU A 67 -0.19 16.03 -6.94
CA LEU A 67 -0.86 16.44 -5.71
C LEU A 67 -0.03 17.52 -5.00
N VAL A 68 -0.58 18.72 -4.88
CA VAL A 68 0.02 19.85 -4.15
C VAL A 68 -0.80 20.08 -2.88
N LEU A 69 -0.22 19.75 -1.72
CA LEU A 69 -0.81 20.04 -0.42
C LEU A 69 -0.25 21.36 0.10
N LEU A 70 -1.14 22.28 0.43
CA LEU A 70 -0.80 23.54 1.10
C LEU A 70 -1.13 23.38 2.58
N ASP A 71 -0.10 23.45 3.43
CA ASP A 71 -0.25 23.36 4.88
C ASP A 71 -0.81 24.66 5.46
N ASP A 72 -1.72 24.56 6.43
CA ASP A 72 -2.40 25.68 7.09
C ASP A 72 -3.07 26.71 6.14
N VAL A 73 -3.26 26.38 4.86
CA VAL A 73 -3.94 27.25 3.91
C VAL A 73 -5.44 26.94 3.88
N GLY A 74 -6.21 27.80 4.53
CA GLY A 74 -7.67 27.78 4.50
C GLY A 74 -8.26 28.38 3.22
N PHE A 75 -9.47 27.95 2.86
CA PHE A 75 -10.15 28.35 1.62
C PHE A 75 -10.23 29.87 1.43
N GLY A 76 -10.58 30.62 2.48
CA GLY A 76 -10.75 32.07 2.45
C GLY A 76 -9.46 32.89 2.45
N GLN A 77 -8.29 32.26 2.41
CA GLN A 77 -7.02 32.98 2.39
C GLN A 77 -6.60 33.38 0.97
N THR A 78 -6.90 32.55 -0.04
CA THR A 78 -6.43 32.76 -1.43
C THR A 78 -7.38 33.61 -2.26
N SER A 79 -6.83 34.47 -3.12
CA SER A 79 -7.60 35.32 -4.05
C SER A 79 -8.50 34.53 -4.99
N THR A 80 -8.11 33.31 -5.35
CA THR A 80 -8.90 32.38 -6.18
C THR A 80 -10.30 32.14 -5.63
N PHE A 81 -10.46 32.21 -4.31
CA PHE A 81 -11.73 32.01 -3.62
C PHE A 81 -12.23 33.28 -2.91
N GLY A 82 -11.75 34.47 -3.30
CA GLY A 82 -12.16 35.76 -2.73
C GLY A 82 -11.38 36.20 -1.49
N GLY A 83 -10.31 35.49 -1.13
CA GLY A 83 -9.41 35.84 -0.04
C GLY A 83 -8.44 36.99 -0.38
N PRO A 84 -7.77 37.56 0.63
CA PRO A 84 -6.91 38.72 0.45
C PRO A 84 -5.52 38.39 -0.12
N ALA A 85 -5.06 37.13 -0.04
CA ALA A 85 -3.73 36.76 -0.51
C ALA A 85 -3.70 36.64 -2.04
N ASN A 86 -2.93 37.50 -2.70
CA ASN A 86 -2.74 37.45 -4.15
C ASN A 86 -1.97 36.18 -4.56
N THR A 87 -2.64 35.26 -5.24
CA THR A 87 -2.11 33.95 -5.64
C THR A 87 -2.26 33.73 -7.15
N PRO A 88 -1.53 34.48 -7.99
CA PRO A 88 -1.78 34.54 -9.44
C PRO A 88 -1.56 33.19 -10.15
N THR A 89 -0.62 32.37 -9.69
CA THR A 89 -0.41 31.03 -10.25
C THR A 89 -1.57 30.10 -9.94
N LEU A 90 -2.12 30.17 -8.73
CA LEU A 90 -3.28 29.38 -8.34
C LEU A 90 -4.53 29.82 -9.11
N GLN A 91 -4.68 31.12 -9.35
CA GLN A 91 -5.73 31.66 -10.21
C GLN A 91 -5.64 31.10 -11.63
N ARG A 92 -4.45 31.14 -12.25
CA ARG A 92 -4.26 30.60 -13.60
C ARG A 92 -4.64 29.11 -13.70
N LEU A 93 -4.26 28.32 -12.69
CA LEU A 93 -4.64 26.91 -12.63
C LEU A 93 -6.16 26.74 -12.54
N ALA A 94 -6.85 27.54 -11.73
CA ALA A 94 -8.31 27.50 -11.62
C ALA A 94 -9.02 27.94 -12.91
N ASP A 95 -8.46 28.91 -13.63
CA ASP A 95 -9.00 29.37 -14.93
C ASP A 95 -8.87 28.29 -16.03
N GLU A 96 -7.91 27.37 -15.89
CA GLU A 96 -7.70 26.24 -16.81
C GLU A 96 -8.62 25.04 -16.52
N GLY A 97 -9.36 25.04 -15.40
CA GLY A 97 -10.47 24.10 -15.16
C GLY A 97 -10.52 23.47 -13.76
N LEU A 98 -11.38 22.44 -13.67
CA LEU A 98 -11.56 21.51 -12.55
C LEU A 98 -11.35 20.08 -13.04
#